data_AF-A0A956SX26-F1
#
_entry.id   AF-A0A956SX26-F1
#
_cell.length_a   1.000
_cell.length_b   1.000
_cell.length_c   1.000
_cell.angle_alpha   90.00
_cell.angle_beta   90.00
_cell.angle_gamma   90.00
#
_symmetry.space_group_name_H-M   'P 1'
#
loop_
_entity.id
_entity.type
_entity.pdbx_description
1 polymer ?
#
loop_
_entity_poly.entity_id
_entity_poly.type
_entity_poly.pdbx_seq_one_letter_code
_entity_poly.pdbx_strand_id
1 'polypeptide(L)'
;MTLVYTEDRGASINRTGAKLGATIKGEGAAQGETLVDARALAEASVPPAVDGYSLKDVTVDEEAGTAKPVFRVTADYGLPPGVGAATLEVAEERERWHTAAENRRVYHSLQTISKVPPEAPDYDKQIAVNDEGKPDGVDVPTPRPSFSVETRRSAQSTTESYKRAIALMVGTVNAAPFRGFQTGELRLSSAELSERDDGTWDATFTFEISPNETNVPVGGLTIAAKEGWDLAWAKAVPDPDPTTGEVRSKVQAAYVERVSPRSNFAVLGISP
;
A
#
# COMPACT_ATOMS: atom_id res chain seq x y z
N MET A 1 8.22 -34.36 -11.64
CA MET A 1 7.56 -33.42 -10.69
C MET A 1 7.33 -32.08 -11.35
N THR A 2 6.13 -31.55 -11.25
CA THR A 2 5.81 -30.17 -11.66
C THR A 2 5.31 -29.40 -10.45
N LEU A 3 5.96 -28.27 -10.17
CA LEU A 3 5.54 -27.33 -9.13
C LEU A 3 4.31 -26.57 -9.66
N VAL A 4 3.17 -26.77 -9.02
CA VAL A 4 1.94 -26.05 -9.37
C VAL A 4 1.67 -25.07 -8.24
N TYR A 5 1.87 -23.78 -8.50
CA TYR A 5 1.38 -22.74 -7.61
C TYR A 5 -0.15 -22.73 -7.67
N THR A 6 -0.77 -23.39 -6.72
CA THR A 6 -2.13 -23.02 -6.31
C THR A 6 -1.96 -21.87 -5.33
N GLU A 7 -2.37 -20.66 -5.71
CA GLU A 7 -2.49 -19.54 -4.78
C GLU A 7 -3.49 -19.90 -3.69
N ASP A 8 -3.02 -20.51 -2.62
CA ASP A 8 -3.69 -20.41 -1.34
C ASP A 8 -3.14 -19.15 -0.68
N ARG A 9 -3.75 -17.99 -0.97
CA ARG A 9 -3.56 -16.77 -0.17
C ARG A 9 -4.28 -16.92 1.18
N GLY A 10 -4.01 -18.04 1.86
CA GLY A 10 -4.45 -18.35 3.20
C GLY A 10 -3.74 -17.44 4.20
N ALA A 11 -4.33 -16.27 4.42
CA ALA A 11 -4.43 -15.57 5.69
C ALA A 11 -3.37 -15.89 6.76
N SER A 12 -2.30 -15.10 6.80
CA SER A 12 -1.99 -14.25 7.96
C SER A 12 -0.65 -13.57 7.71
N ILE A 13 -0.67 -12.35 7.19
CA ILE A 13 0.49 -11.46 7.33
C ILE A 13 0.45 -10.99 8.78
N ASN A 14 0.90 -11.85 9.70
CA ASN A 14 0.98 -11.51 11.11
C ASN A 14 2.24 -10.68 11.35
N ARG A 15 2.17 -9.85 12.39
CA ARG A 15 3.10 -8.81 12.88
C ARG A 15 4.62 -9.14 12.93
N THR A 16 5.03 -10.35 12.57
CA THR A 16 6.38 -10.92 12.70
C THR A 16 6.86 -11.74 11.48
N GLY A 17 6.03 -11.96 10.45
CA GLY A 17 6.43 -12.72 9.25
C GLY A 17 5.33 -12.90 8.20
N ALA A 18 5.72 -13.36 7.02
CA ALA A 18 4.81 -13.75 5.94
C ALA A 18 4.98 -15.25 5.65
N LYS A 19 3.91 -15.93 5.23
CA LYS A 19 3.95 -17.34 4.81
C LYS A 19 3.47 -17.44 3.37
N LEU A 20 4.16 -18.23 2.56
CA LEU A 20 3.73 -18.58 1.20
C LEU A 20 3.55 -20.11 1.12
N GLY A 21 2.35 -20.55 0.75
CA GLY A 21 2.05 -21.95 0.50
C GLY A 21 2.13 -22.29 -0.98
N ALA A 22 2.68 -23.46 -1.31
CA ALA A 22 2.65 -24.04 -2.66
C ALA A 22 2.51 -25.58 -2.57
N THR A 23 2.12 -26.22 -3.68
CA THR A 23 1.98 -27.68 -3.75
C THR A 23 2.81 -28.24 -4.91
N ILE A 24 3.62 -29.27 -4.65
CA ILE A 24 4.33 -30.03 -5.68
C ILE A 24 3.56 -31.32 -5.94
N LYS A 25 3.21 -31.56 -7.21
CA LYS A 25 2.55 -32.81 -7.62
C LYS A 25 3.54 -33.66 -8.42
N GLY A 26 3.68 -34.93 -8.03
CA GLY A 26 4.42 -35.92 -8.80
C GLY A 26 3.72 -36.23 -10.13
N GLU A 27 4.50 -36.36 -11.21
CA GLU A 27 3.92 -36.55 -12.56
C GLU A 27 3.77 -38.03 -12.96
N GLY A 28 4.33 -38.97 -12.22
CA GLY A 28 4.19 -40.38 -12.57
C GLY A 28 4.73 -41.30 -11.50
N ALA A 29 4.14 -42.49 -11.39
CA ALA A 29 4.52 -43.57 -10.49
C ALA A 29 5.87 -44.22 -10.87
N ALA A 30 6.94 -43.43 -10.96
CA ALA A 30 8.30 -43.93 -10.98
C ALA A 30 8.83 -43.90 -9.54
N GLN A 31 9.14 -45.08 -9.00
CA GLN A 31 9.95 -45.23 -7.80
C GLN A 31 11.20 -44.34 -7.95
N GLY A 32 11.25 -43.23 -7.21
CA GLY A 32 12.34 -42.26 -7.33
C GLY A 32 11.95 -40.81 -7.07
N GLU A 33 10.66 -40.45 -7.10
CA GLU A 33 10.21 -39.13 -6.65
C GLU A 33 10.17 -39.10 -5.10
N THR A 34 11.26 -38.65 -4.48
CA THR A 34 11.42 -38.65 -3.02
C THR A 34 11.17 -37.28 -2.41
N LEU A 35 10.99 -37.24 -1.08
CA LEU A 35 10.96 -35.99 -0.31
C LEU A 35 12.20 -35.11 -0.56
N VAL A 36 13.36 -35.72 -0.87
CA VAL A 36 14.61 -35.01 -1.16
C VAL A 36 14.50 -34.25 -2.49
N ASP A 37 13.93 -34.87 -3.52
CA ASP A 37 13.75 -34.22 -4.83
C ASP A 37 12.73 -33.09 -4.75
N ALA A 38 11.66 -33.27 -3.98
CA ALA A 38 10.68 -32.22 -3.70
C ALA A 38 11.31 -31.04 -2.96
N ARG A 39 12.22 -31.31 -2.01
CA ARG A 39 12.95 -30.27 -1.26
C ARG A 39 13.91 -29.48 -2.13
N ALA A 40 14.68 -30.14 -2.99
CA ALA A 40 15.59 -29.48 -3.94
C ALA A 40 14.83 -28.59 -4.93
N LEU A 41 13.67 -29.06 -5.43
CA LEU A 41 12.81 -28.27 -6.31
C LEU A 41 12.20 -27.06 -5.60
N ALA A 42 11.77 -27.23 -4.34
CA ALA A 42 11.26 -26.14 -3.51
C ALA A 42 12.34 -25.08 -3.27
N GLU A 43 13.55 -25.47 -2.84
CA GLU A 43 14.67 -24.55 -2.59
C GLU A 43 15.09 -23.75 -3.83
N ALA A 44 15.04 -24.36 -5.03
CA ALA A 44 15.39 -23.68 -6.27
C ALA A 44 14.30 -22.72 -6.79
N SER A 45 13.03 -22.94 -6.40
CA SER A 45 11.88 -22.24 -6.99
C SER A 45 11.22 -21.24 -6.03
N VAL A 46 11.39 -21.40 -4.72
CA VAL A 46 10.85 -20.48 -3.71
C VAL A 46 11.56 -19.13 -3.84
N PRO A 47 10.82 -18.01 -3.97
CA PRO A 47 11.43 -16.69 -4.06
C PRO A 47 12.32 -16.39 -2.83
N PRO A 48 13.52 -15.83 -3.01
CA PRO A 48 14.41 -15.51 -1.88
C PRO A 48 13.88 -14.34 -1.02
N ALA A 49 12.95 -13.55 -1.56
CA ALA A 49 12.27 -12.49 -0.84
C ALA A 49 10.85 -12.26 -1.39
N VAL A 50 9.93 -11.86 -0.50
CA VAL A 50 8.54 -11.49 -0.81
C VAL A 50 8.15 -10.30 0.07
N ASP A 51 7.60 -9.24 -0.52
CA ASP A 51 7.06 -8.06 0.18
C ASP A 51 7.99 -7.46 1.27
N GLY A 52 9.30 -7.47 0.99
CA GLY A 52 10.34 -6.95 1.90
C GLY A 52 10.80 -7.92 2.99
N TYR A 53 10.25 -9.13 3.05
CA TYR A 53 10.71 -10.21 3.93
C TYR A 53 11.69 -11.13 3.20
N SER A 54 12.71 -11.61 3.93
CA SER A 54 13.68 -12.60 3.43
C SER A 54 13.23 -14.01 3.81
N LEU A 55 13.50 -14.98 2.92
CA LEU A 55 13.24 -16.39 3.18
C LEU A 55 13.99 -16.83 4.45
N LYS A 56 13.26 -17.36 5.43
CA LYS A 56 13.81 -17.89 6.68
C LYS A 56 13.94 -19.40 6.64
N ASP A 57 12.88 -20.07 6.22
CA ASP A 57 12.83 -21.52 6.18
C ASP A 57 11.91 -22.03 5.07
N VAL A 58 12.18 -23.25 4.60
CA VAL A 58 11.32 -23.97 3.66
C VAL A 58 11.04 -25.34 4.25
N THR A 59 9.77 -25.57 4.57
CA THR A 59 9.28 -26.88 5.03
C THR A 59 8.58 -27.58 3.88
N VAL A 60 8.85 -28.88 3.75
CA VAL A 60 8.24 -29.74 2.73
C VAL A 60 7.71 -30.97 3.45
N ASP A 61 6.40 -31.15 3.41
CA ASP A 61 5.70 -32.26 4.04
C ASP A 61 5.03 -33.13 2.96
N GLU A 62 5.13 -34.45 3.11
CA GLU A 62 4.40 -35.39 2.25
C GLU A 62 2.96 -35.55 2.72
N GLU A 63 1.99 -35.36 1.83
CA GLU A 63 0.59 -35.57 2.14
C GLU A 63 0.23 -37.07 2.10
N ALA A 64 -0.08 -37.62 3.28
CA ALA A 64 -0.44 -39.02 3.44
C ALA A 64 -1.76 -39.39 2.72
N GLY A 65 -1.82 -40.63 2.21
CA GLY A 65 -3.07 -41.23 1.69
C GLY A 65 -3.39 -40.91 0.23
N THR A 66 -2.42 -40.38 -0.53
CA THR A 66 -2.58 -40.06 -1.95
C THR A 66 -2.05 -41.19 -2.84
N ALA A 67 -2.71 -41.46 -3.97
CA ALA A 67 -2.30 -42.49 -4.93
C ALA A 67 -1.02 -42.11 -5.72
N LYS A 68 -0.61 -40.84 -5.65
CA LYS A 68 0.61 -40.26 -6.22
C LYS A 68 1.23 -39.36 -5.15
N PRO A 69 2.56 -39.28 -5.01
CA PRO A 69 3.18 -38.42 -4.01
C PRO A 69 2.80 -36.96 -4.26
N VAL A 70 2.22 -36.34 -3.23
CA VAL A 70 1.90 -34.91 -3.18
C VAL A 70 2.67 -34.32 -2.02
N PHE A 71 3.41 -33.25 -2.28
CA PHE A 71 4.17 -32.55 -1.25
C PHE A 71 3.62 -31.14 -1.06
N ARG A 72 3.39 -30.77 0.19
CA ARG A 72 3.06 -29.41 0.60
C ARG A 72 4.35 -28.67 0.90
N VAL A 73 4.55 -27.53 0.24
CA VAL A 73 5.68 -26.64 0.48
C VAL A 73 5.17 -25.42 1.24
N THR A 74 5.77 -25.14 2.39
CA THR A 74 5.54 -23.92 3.15
C THR A 74 6.85 -23.14 3.26
N ALA A 75 6.89 -21.97 2.63
CA ALA A 75 7.99 -21.03 2.75
C ALA A 75 7.66 -20.01 3.84
N ASP A 76 8.50 -19.97 4.87
CA ASP A 76 8.42 -19.02 5.97
C ASP A 76 9.34 -17.84 5.67
N TYR A 77 8.75 -16.65 5.61
CA TYR A 77 9.45 -15.40 5.42
C TYR A 77 9.43 -14.59 6.70
N GLY A 78 10.54 -13.93 7.00
CA GLY A 78 10.57 -12.96 8.08
C GLY A 78 11.52 -11.82 7.79
N LEU A 79 11.63 -10.91 8.75
CA LEU A 79 12.46 -9.73 8.58
C LEU A 79 13.90 -10.14 8.22
N PRO A 80 14.56 -9.40 7.30
CA PRO A 80 15.92 -9.69 6.90
C PRO A 80 16.84 -9.86 8.12
N PRO A 81 17.86 -10.74 8.06
CA PRO A 81 18.85 -10.87 9.12
C PRO A 81 19.45 -9.49 9.46
N GLY A 82 19.43 -9.10 10.73
CA GLY A 82 19.88 -7.76 11.19
C GLY A 82 18.77 -6.70 11.26
N VAL A 83 17.58 -6.96 10.72
CA VAL A 83 16.33 -6.22 10.98
C VAL A 83 15.52 -6.95 12.06
N GLY A 84 16.23 -7.67 12.95
CA GLY A 84 15.61 -8.55 13.93
C GLY A 84 14.55 -7.83 14.73
N ALA A 85 13.47 -8.56 15.04
CA ALA A 85 12.73 -8.31 16.25
C ALA A 85 13.74 -8.36 17.41
N ALA A 86 14.37 -7.22 17.70
CA ALA A 86 14.70 -6.92 19.06
C ALA A 86 13.41 -7.23 19.80
N THR A 87 13.47 -8.13 20.78
CA THR A 87 12.55 -8.06 21.91
C THR A 87 12.40 -6.58 22.16
N LEU A 88 11.22 -6.01 21.89
CA LEU A 88 10.99 -4.61 22.13
C LEU A 88 11.14 -4.48 23.65
N GLU A 89 12.36 -4.26 24.15
CA GLU A 89 12.49 -3.24 25.17
C GLU A 89 11.74 -2.10 24.54
N VAL A 90 10.58 -1.77 25.12
CA VAL A 90 9.76 -0.68 24.63
C VAL A 90 10.66 0.54 24.76
N ALA A 91 11.43 0.81 23.71
CA ALA A 91 12.11 2.06 23.52
C ALA A 91 10.98 3.07 23.62
N GLU A 92 11.16 4.03 24.51
CA GLU A 92 10.15 5.05 24.76
C GLU A 92 9.77 5.68 23.40
N GLU A 93 8.59 5.34 22.89
CA GLU A 93 8.06 5.90 21.65
C GLU A 93 7.32 7.18 22.00
N ARG A 94 7.70 8.27 21.34
CA ARG A 94 7.02 9.55 21.47
C ARG A 94 6.33 9.86 20.16
N GLU A 95 5.01 9.86 20.19
CA GLU A 95 4.19 10.22 19.04
C GLU A 95 3.78 11.69 19.13
N ARG A 96 3.90 12.40 18.01
CA ARG A 96 3.43 13.78 17.86
C ARG A 96 2.47 13.84 16.69
N TRP A 97 1.26 14.28 16.97
CA TRP A 97 0.24 14.51 15.96
C TRP A 97 0.30 15.94 15.43
N HIS A 98 0.16 16.05 14.12
CA HIS A 98 -0.01 17.32 13.44
C HIS A 98 -1.20 17.22 12.50
N THR A 99 -2.12 18.17 12.57
CA THR A 99 -3.21 18.24 11.60
C THR A 99 -3.37 19.67 11.20
N ALA A 100 -3.10 19.94 9.92
CA ALA A 100 -3.34 21.21 9.29
C ALA A 100 -4.31 21.01 8.11
N ALA A 101 -4.99 22.07 7.73
CA ALA A 101 -5.68 22.10 6.46
C ALA A 101 -4.70 22.62 5.39
N GLU A 102 -4.69 21.97 4.23
CA GLU A 102 -3.98 22.44 3.05
C GLU A 102 -4.99 22.79 1.97
N ASN A 103 -4.71 23.82 1.19
CA ASN A 103 -5.53 24.17 0.05
C ASN A 103 -5.40 23.10 -1.03
N ARG A 104 -6.51 22.42 -1.32
CA ARG A 104 -6.60 21.51 -2.46
C ARG A 104 -7.52 22.12 -3.50
N ARG A 105 -7.05 22.19 -4.75
CA ARG A 105 -7.89 22.58 -5.89
C ARG A 105 -8.94 21.51 -6.15
N VAL A 106 -10.22 21.88 -6.00
CA VAL A 106 -11.37 21.01 -6.23
C VAL A 106 -12.06 21.43 -7.53
N TYR A 107 -12.20 20.46 -8.44
CA TYR A 107 -12.82 20.66 -9.76
C TYR A 107 -14.29 20.22 -9.81
N HIS A 108 -14.73 19.39 -8.87
CA HIS A 108 -16.09 18.87 -8.81
C HIS A 108 -16.66 19.01 -7.41
N SER A 109 -17.90 19.48 -7.31
CA SER A 109 -18.63 19.57 -6.06
C SER A 109 -19.10 18.20 -5.59
N LEU A 110 -19.33 18.07 -4.29
CA LEU A 110 -20.03 16.90 -3.74
C LEU A 110 -21.51 16.93 -4.18
N GLN A 111 -22.11 18.12 -4.19
CA GLN A 111 -23.49 18.36 -4.53
C GLN A 111 -23.71 19.81 -5.01
N THR A 112 -24.57 20.00 -6.00
CA THR A 112 -25.16 21.31 -6.34
C THR A 112 -26.36 21.56 -5.42
N ILE A 113 -26.26 22.55 -4.53
CA ILE A 113 -27.32 22.86 -3.53
C ILE A 113 -28.46 23.67 -4.15
N SER A 114 -28.14 24.62 -5.03
CA SER A 114 -29.12 25.43 -5.75
C SER A 114 -28.55 25.91 -7.07
N LYS A 115 -29.44 26.34 -7.97
CA LYS A 115 -29.11 26.90 -9.28
C LYS A 115 -30.11 28.00 -9.59
N VAL A 116 -29.61 29.16 -10.04
CA VAL A 116 -30.44 30.34 -10.36
C VAL A 116 -29.90 30.99 -11.63
N PRO A 117 -30.72 31.24 -12.66
CA PRO A 117 -32.13 30.81 -12.77
C PRO A 117 -32.28 29.27 -12.85
N PRO A 118 -33.48 28.71 -12.62
CA PRO A 118 -33.71 27.25 -12.70
C PRO A 118 -33.33 26.61 -14.04
N GLU A 119 -33.38 27.40 -15.12
CA GLU A 119 -33.07 26.99 -16.50
C GLU A 119 -31.57 27.07 -16.82
N ALA A 120 -30.73 27.57 -15.91
CA ALA A 120 -29.29 27.65 -16.15
C ALA A 120 -28.70 26.26 -16.49
N PRO A 121 -27.62 26.18 -17.28
CA PRO A 121 -27.03 24.89 -17.65
C PRO A 121 -26.64 24.05 -16.43
N ASP A 122 -26.77 22.73 -16.56
CA ASP A 122 -26.16 21.81 -15.59
C ASP A 122 -24.71 21.53 -16.01
N TYR A 123 -23.78 21.89 -15.14
CA TYR A 123 -22.35 21.67 -15.32
C TYR A 123 -21.86 20.33 -14.74
N ASP A 124 -22.77 19.43 -14.38
CA ASP A 124 -22.43 18.09 -13.90
C ASP A 124 -21.44 18.17 -12.72
N LYS A 125 -21.77 19.03 -11.75
CA LYS A 125 -20.97 19.33 -10.54
C LYS A 125 -19.61 20.00 -10.77
N GLN A 126 -19.23 20.36 -11.99
CA GLN A 126 -17.99 21.09 -12.25
C GLN A 126 -18.01 22.49 -11.59
N ILE A 127 -16.87 22.89 -11.03
CA ILE A 127 -16.70 24.15 -10.29
C ILE A 127 -15.89 25.15 -11.12
N ALA A 128 -16.33 26.42 -11.10
CA ALA A 128 -15.67 27.53 -11.79
C ALA A 128 -15.41 27.22 -13.26
N VAL A 129 -16.47 26.87 -14.00
CA VAL A 129 -16.38 26.56 -15.43
C VAL A 129 -16.13 27.86 -16.21
N ASN A 130 -15.10 27.86 -17.05
CA ASN A 130 -14.72 29.00 -17.89
C ASN A 130 -15.50 29.04 -19.21
N ASP A 131 -15.28 30.10 -20.00
CA ASP A 131 -15.99 30.33 -21.28
C ASP A 131 -15.75 29.24 -22.34
N GLU A 132 -14.72 28.40 -22.17
CA GLU A 132 -14.46 27.23 -23.02
C GLU A 132 -15.18 25.95 -22.53
N GLY A 133 -15.99 26.07 -21.47
CA GLY A 133 -16.72 24.96 -20.86
C GLY A 133 -15.86 24.04 -20.01
N LYS A 134 -14.67 24.47 -19.54
CA LYS A 134 -13.76 23.66 -18.71
C LYS A 134 -13.72 24.15 -17.25
N PRO A 135 -13.59 23.25 -16.26
CA PRO A 135 -13.54 23.63 -14.85
C PRO A 135 -12.14 24.16 -14.46
N ASP A 136 -12.07 25.40 -13.98
CA ASP A 136 -10.85 25.95 -13.37
C ASP A 136 -10.71 25.52 -11.89
N GLY A 137 -11.81 25.07 -11.28
CA GLY A 137 -11.88 24.65 -9.89
C GLY A 137 -11.60 25.79 -8.88
N VAL A 138 -11.72 25.46 -7.59
CA VAL A 138 -11.41 26.40 -6.49
C VAL A 138 -10.59 25.72 -5.41
N ASP A 139 -9.73 26.47 -4.74
CA ASP A 139 -8.98 25.95 -3.60
C ASP A 139 -9.88 25.84 -2.37
N VAL A 140 -9.96 24.63 -1.81
CA VAL A 140 -10.73 24.33 -0.61
C VAL A 140 -9.76 23.79 0.45
N PRO A 141 -9.74 24.36 1.66
CA PRO A 141 -8.99 23.82 2.79
C PRO A 141 -9.44 22.38 3.07
N THR A 142 -8.56 21.42 2.85
CA THR A 142 -8.80 20.00 3.10
C THR A 142 -7.87 19.54 4.23
N PRO A 143 -8.36 18.84 5.27
CA PRO A 143 -7.50 18.30 6.31
C PRO A 143 -6.44 17.37 5.72
N ARG A 144 -5.18 17.61 6.10
CA ARG A 144 -4.01 16.78 5.79
C ARG A 144 -3.37 16.38 7.12
N PRO A 145 -3.86 15.31 7.76
CA PRO A 145 -3.26 14.84 8.99
C PRO A 145 -1.91 14.20 8.73
N SER A 146 -0.99 14.39 9.67
CA SER A 146 0.30 13.73 9.73
C SER A 146 0.66 13.43 11.17
N PHE A 147 1.56 12.49 11.39
CA PHE A 147 2.13 12.26 12.70
C PHE A 147 3.59 11.89 12.56
N SER A 148 4.35 12.12 13.63
CA SER A 148 5.72 11.66 13.74
C SER A 148 5.89 10.75 14.93
N VAL A 149 6.73 9.74 14.78
CA VAL A 149 7.10 8.80 15.84
C VAL A 149 8.60 8.92 16.06
N GLU A 150 8.98 9.28 17.26
CA GLU A 150 10.36 9.34 17.72
C GLU A 150 10.64 8.13 18.63
N THR A 151 11.76 7.42 18.40
CA THR A 151 12.14 6.24 19.17
C THR A 151 13.66 6.11 19.28
N ARG A 152 14.13 5.44 20.33
CA ARG A 152 15.55 5.11 20.50
C ARG A 152 15.87 3.73 19.94
N ARG A 153 17.00 3.61 19.24
CA ARG A 153 17.50 2.36 18.66
C ARG A 153 18.93 2.07 19.10
N SER A 154 19.26 0.80 19.24
CA SER A 154 20.63 0.37 19.51
C SER A 154 21.46 0.36 18.22
N ALA A 155 22.78 0.57 18.33
CA ALA A 155 23.71 0.41 17.20
C ALA A 155 23.56 -0.93 16.47
N GLN A 156 23.30 -2.01 17.22
CA GLN A 156 23.12 -3.37 16.68
C GLN A 156 21.90 -3.47 15.76
N SER A 157 20.84 -2.69 16.03
CA SER A 157 19.64 -2.64 15.19
C SER A 157 19.73 -1.62 14.06
N THR A 158 20.60 -0.61 14.17
CA THR A 158 20.78 0.45 13.17
C THR A 158 21.89 0.12 12.18
N THR A 159 21.77 -1.04 11.52
CA THR A 159 22.75 -1.50 10.52
C THR A 159 22.69 -0.69 9.22
N GLU A 160 23.73 -0.77 8.38
CA GLU A 160 23.71 -0.15 7.04
C GLU A 160 22.58 -0.68 6.15
N SER A 161 22.23 -1.96 6.30
CA SER A 161 21.09 -2.56 5.58
C SER A 161 19.76 -1.94 6.01
N TYR A 162 19.61 -1.62 7.30
CA TYR A 162 18.44 -0.94 7.85
C TYR A 162 18.33 0.50 7.36
N LYS A 163 19.43 1.27 7.41
CA LYS A 163 19.50 2.63 6.85
C LYS A 163 19.09 2.65 5.37
N ARG A 164 19.61 1.69 4.58
CA ARG A 164 19.25 1.53 3.16
C ARG A 164 17.77 1.18 2.97
N ALA A 165 17.23 0.28 3.80
CA ALA A 165 15.81 -0.08 3.73
C ALA A 165 14.92 1.13 4.00
N ILE A 166 15.22 1.92 5.04
CA ILE A 166 14.50 3.17 5.33
C ILE A 166 14.58 4.15 4.15
N ALA A 167 15.78 4.37 3.61
CA ALA A 167 15.98 5.29 2.49
C ALA A 167 15.13 4.92 1.26
N LEU A 168 14.93 3.62 1.00
CA LEU A 168 14.07 3.14 -0.09
C LEU A 168 12.57 3.15 0.25
N MET A 169 12.21 3.19 1.53
CA MET A 169 10.81 3.25 1.99
C MET A 169 10.25 4.68 2.04
N VAL A 170 11.10 5.71 2.16
CA VAL A 170 10.64 7.10 2.12
C VAL A 170 9.99 7.39 0.76
N GLY A 171 8.80 7.98 0.78
CA GLY A 171 7.95 8.23 -0.39
C GLY A 171 7.04 7.07 -0.77
N THR A 172 7.17 5.90 -0.12
CA THR A 172 6.29 4.75 -0.36
C THR A 172 5.07 4.75 0.56
N VAL A 173 4.06 3.97 0.19
CA VAL A 173 2.79 3.87 0.92
C VAL A 173 2.68 2.51 1.58
N ASN A 174 2.03 2.42 2.74
CA ASN A 174 1.88 1.18 3.47
C ASN A 174 1.18 0.10 2.61
N ALA A 175 1.80 -1.08 2.57
CA ALA A 175 1.31 -2.29 1.91
C ALA A 175 0.39 -3.14 2.82
N ALA A 176 0.46 -2.90 4.13
CA ALA A 176 -0.30 -3.59 5.16
C ALA A 176 -0.87 -2.57 6.17
N PRO A 177 -1.91 -2.92 6.93
CA PRO A 177 -2.38 -2.08 8.01
C PRO A 177 -1.25 -1.74 8.99
N PHE A 178 -1.19 -0.47 9.41
CA PHE A 178 -0.13 0.04 10.26
C PHE A 178 -0.61 1.25 11.06
N ARG A 179 -0.34 1.26 12.36
CA ARG A 179 -0.76 2.25 13.36
C ARG A 179 -2.25 2.55 13.33
N GLY A 180 -3.07 1.52 13.17
CA GLY A 180 -4.53 1.63 13.09
C GLY A 180 -5.07 2.11 11.74
N PHE A 181 -4.21 2.40 10.77
CA PHE A 181 -4.58 2.78 9.40
C PHE A 181 -4.60 1.57 8.47
N GLN A 182 -5.51 1.57 7.50
CA GLN A 182 -5.63 0.50 6.51
C GLN A 182 -4.51 0.58 5.46
N THR A 183 -4.27 -0.53 4.75
CA THR A 183 -3.46 -0.51 3.52
C THR A 183 -3.97 0.60 2.61
N GLY A 184 -3.09 1.47 2.10
CA GLY A 184 -3.54 2.59 1.28
C GLY A 184 -3.34 3.95 1.89
N GLU A 185 -3.30 4.05 3.21
CA GLU A 185 -3.60 5.30 3.91
C GLU A 185 -2.38 6.08 4.40
N LEU A 186 -1.25 5.41 4.62
CA LEU A 186 -0.05 6.02 5.19
C LEU A 186 1.09 6.10 4.18
N ARG A 187 1.63 7.30 3.99
CA ARG A 187 2.87 7.52 3.26
C ARG A 187 3.98 7.90 4.24
N LEU A 188 5.13 7.22 4.16
CA LEU A 188 6.32 7.62 4.91
C LEU A 188 6.92 8.84 4.21
N SER A 189 6.72 10.04 4.76
CA SER A 189 7.17 11.29 4.13
C SER A 189 8.61 11.63 4.48
N SER A 190 9.06 11.27 5.69
CA SER A 190 10.44 11.41 6.09
C SER A 190 10.87 10.36 7.10
N ALA A 191 12.18 10.11 7.13
CA ALA A 191 12.82 9.33 8.17
C ALA A 191 14.18 9.97 8.49
N GLU A 192 14.43 10.21 9.77
CA GLU A 192 15.66 10.80 10.28
C GLU A 192 16.30 9.84 11.26
N LEU A 193 17.60 9.61 11.12
CA LEU A 193 18.40 8.77 12.02
C LEU A 193 19.59 9.61 12.49
N SER A 194 19.70 9.83 13.80
CA SER A 194 20.77 10.59 14.41
C SER A 194 21.52 9.73 15.42
N GLU A 195 22.84 9.59 15.22
CA GLU A 195 23.71 8.89 16.17
C GLU A 195 23.99 9.77 17.39
N ARG A 196 24.03 9.15 18.56
CA ARG A 196 24.34 9.79 19.84
C ARG A 196 25.74 9.42 20.30
N ASP A 197 26.27 10.21 21.24
CA ASP A 197 27.59 10.00 21.82
C ASP A 197 27.77 8.63 22.51
N ASP A 198 26.67 8.01 22.96
CA ASP A 198 26.66 6.68 23.58
C ASP A 198 26.55 5.52 22.56
N GLY A 199 26.57 5.83 21.26
CA GLY A 199 26.42 4.88 20.16
C GLY A 199 24.98 4.41 19.91
N THR A 200 24.00 4.88 20.70
CA THR A 200 22.58 4.69 20.37
C THR A 200 22.13 5.69 19.33
N TRP A 201 20.95 5.47 18.76
CA TRP A 201 20.40 6.28 17.68
C TRP A 201 19.02 6.79 18.06
N ASP A 202 18.74 8.06 17.78
CA ASP A 202 17.39 8.60 17.77
C ASP A 202 16.84 8.49 16.35
N ALA A 203 15.66 7.91 16.22
CA ALA A 203 14.97 7.72 14.95
C ALA A 203 13.64 8.47 14.96
N THR A 204 13.41 9.34 13.98
CA THR A 204 12.14 10.03 13.78
C THR A 204 11.54 9.65 12.43
N PHE A 205 10.32 9.12 12.44
CA PHE A 205 9.57 8.80 11.23
C PHE A 205 8.37 9.72 11.11
N THR A 206 8.17 10.35 9.96
CA THR A 206 6.98 11.17 9.71
C THR A 206 6.10 10.47 8.69
N PHE A 207 4.82 10.37 9.02
CA PHE A 207 3.80 9.79 8.17
C PHE A 207 2.77 10.84 7.81
N GLU A 208 2.38 10.85 6.55
CA GLU A 208 1.22 11.59 6.08
C GLU A 208 0.05 10.63 5.88
N ILE A 209 -1.14 11.11 6.21
CA ILE A 209 -2.37 10.34 6.15
C ILE A 209 -3.22 10.83 4.99
N SER A 210 -3.71 9.88 4.21
CA SER A 210 -4.79 10.10 3.25
C SER A 210 -5.78 8.93 3.40
N PRO A 211 -7.00 9.14 3.91
CA PRO A 211 -7.97 8.05 4.06
C PRO A 211 -8.32 7.41 2.72
N ASN A 212 -8.64 6.11 2.75
CA ASN A 212 -9.23 5.43 1.60
C ASN A 212 -10.66 5.94 1.37
N GLU A 213 -11.02 6.18 0.13
CA GLU A 213 -12.32 6.73 -0.24
C GLU A 213 -13.12 5.70 -1.05
N THR A 214 -14.44 5.69 -0.87
CA THR A 214 -15.37 4.91 -1.67
C THR A 214 -16.45 5.81 -2.24
N ASN A 215 -17.02 5.41 -3.38
CA ASN A 215 -18.06 6.17 -4.07
C ASN A 215 -17.67 7.63 -4.35
N VAL A 216 -16.44 7.88 -4.80
CA VAL A 216 -15.93 9.23 -5.08
C VAL A 216 -16.62 9.78 -6.34
N PRO A 217 -17.40 10.87 -6.24
CA PRO A 217 -18.06 11.46 -7.39
C PRO A 217 -17.06 12.22 -8.27
N VAL A 218 -17.12 11.99 -9.59
CA VAL A 218 -16.31 12.69 -10.58
C VAL A 218 -17.21 13.04 -11.76
N GLY A 219 -17.78 14.25 -11.71
CA GLY A 219 -18.92 14.62 -12.54
C GLY A 219 -20.10 13.66 -12.34
N GLY A 220 -20.64 13.14 -13.43
CA GLY A 220 -21.71 12.15 -13.45
C GLY A 220 -21.24 10.71 -13.26
N LEU A 221 -19.92 10.48 -13.13
CA LEU A 221 -19.35 9.18 -12.83
C LEU A 221 -19.10 9.01 -11.34
N THR A 222 -18.96 7.76 -10.90
CA THR A 222 -18.58 7.42 -9.53
C THR A 222 -17.45 6.41 -9.55
N ILE A 223 -16.33 6.76 -8.91
CA ILE A 223 -15.23 5.83 -8.66
C ILE A 223 -15.62 4.98 -7.45
N ALA A 224 -15.72 3.66 -7.64
CA ALA A 224 -16.16 2.73 -6.59
C ALA A 224 -15.25 2.77 -5.36
N ALA A 225 -13.94 2.75 -5.57
CA ALA A 225 -12.93 2.82 -4.51
C ALA A 225 -11.65 3.49 -5.02
N LYS A 226 -10.97 4.20 -4.13
CA LYS A 226 -9.69 4.84 -4.36
C LYS A 226 -8.90 4.78 -3.06
N GLU A 227 -7.72 4.16 -3.07
CA GLU A 227 -6.85 4.23 -1.89
C GLU A 227 -6.31 5.65 -1.71
N GLY A 228 -5.97 6.01 -0.47
CA GLY A 228 -5.64 7.39 -0.11
C GLY A 228 -4.65 8.06 -1.04
N TRP A 229 -3.54 7.38 -1.31
CA TRP A 229 -2.43 7.89 -2.12
C TRP A 229 -2.49 7.53 -3.61
N ASP A 230 -3.52 6.83 -4.07
CA ASP A 230 -3.75 6.65 -5.50
C ASP A 230 -4.20 8.00 -6.11
N LEU A 231 -3.91 8.23 -7.39
CA LEU A 231 -4.27 9.44 -8.12
C LEU A 231 -5.56 9.21 -8.90
N ALA A 232 -6.58 10.03 -8.68
CA ALA A 232 -7.78 10.03 -9.51
C ALA A 232 -7.77 11.19 -10.50
N TRP A 233 -8.09 10.92 -11.77
CA TRP A 233 -8.24 11.94 -12.80
C TRP A 233 -9.36 11.61 -13.77
N ALA A 234 -9.88 12.60 -14.48
CA ALA A 234 -11.03 12.45 -15.37
C ALA A 234 -10.72 12.96 -16.77
N LYS A 235 -11.22 12.25 -17.79
CA LYS A 235 -11.23 12.71 -19.17
C LYS A 235 -12.61 13.30 -19.46
N ALA A 236 -12.63 14.58 -19.83
CA ALA A 236 -13.83 15.28 -20.27
C ALA A 236 -13.89 15.42 -21.80
N VAL A 237 -15.11 15.51 -22.34
CA VAL A 237 -15.39 15.76 -23.77
C VAL A 237 -16.42 16.89 -23.91
N PRO A 238 -16.43 17.65 -25.02
CA PRO A 238 -17.47 18.64 -25.27
C PRO A 238 -18.86 18.01 -25.32
N ASP A 239 -19.85 18.66 -24.72
CA ASP A 239 -21.24 18.22 -24.64
C ASP A 239 -22.18 19.44 -24.75
N PRO A 240 -22.49 19.94 -25.96
CA PRO A 240 -23.32 21.14 -26.11
C PRO A 240 -24.70 20.99 -25.47
N ASP A 241 -25.15 22.01 -24.75
CA ASP A 241 -26.51 22.04 -24.21
C ASP A 241 -27.54 22.12 -25.36
N PRO A 242 -28.52 21.20 -25.43
CA PRO A 242 -29.47 21.16 -26.53
C PRO A 242 -30.47 22.32 -26.52
N THR A 243 -30.61 23.02 -25.39
CA THR A 243 -31.56 24.13 -25.19
C THR A 243 -30.89 25.48 -25.39
N THR A 244 -29.72 25.70 -24.79
CA THR A 244 -29.02 26.99 -24.83
C THR A 244 -27.95 27.06 -25.92
N GLY A 245 -27.47 25.91 -26.43
CA GLY A 245 -26.36 25.83 -27.38
C GLY A 245 -24.98 26.05 -26.76
N GLU A 246 -24.91 26.22 -25.44
CA GLU A 246 -23.68 26.47 -24.71
C GLU A 246 -22.81 25.21 -24.65
N VAL A 247 -21.53 25.35 -24.96
CA VAL A 247 -20.58 24.22 -24.94
C VAL A 247 -20.12 24.00 -23.50
N ARG A 248 -20.62 22.93 -22.87
CA ARG A 248 -20.10 22.42 -21.59
C ARG A 248 -19.16 21.25 -21.83
N SER A 249 -18.40 20.88 -20.81
CA SER A 249 -17.67 19.62 -20.76
C SER A 249 -18.47 18.55 -20.01
N LYS A 250 -18.44 17.30 -20.47
CA LYS A 250 -18.97 16.14 -19.77
C LYS A 250 -17.85 15.17 -19.45
N VAL A 251 -17.80 14.65 -18.23
CA VAL A 251 -16.85 13.61 -17.86
C VAL A 251 -17.22 12.30 -18.59
N GLN A 252 -16.33 11.85 -19.46
CA GLN A 252 -16.51 10.61 -20.24
C GLN A 252 -15.91 9.39 -19.52
N ALA A 253 -14.80 9.58 -18.83
CA ALA A 253 -14.10 8.51 -18.12
C ALA A 253 -13.38 9.06 -16.88
N ALA A 254 -13.23 8.22 -15.88
CA ALA A 254 -12.40 8.47 -14.71
C ALA A 254 -11.40 7.32 -14.54
N TYR A 255 -10.21 7.63 -14.07
CA TYR A 255 -9.09 6.70 -13.90
C TYR A 255 -8.55 6.84 -12.49
N VAL A 256 -8.13 5.71 -11.92
CA VAL A 256 -7.43 5.64 -10.64
C VAL A 256 -6.07 4.99 -10.89
N GLU A 257 -5.00 5.72 -10.61
CA GLU A 257 -3.64 5.33 -10.92
C GLU A 257 -2.84 5.20 -9.63
N ARG A 258 -2.15 4.08 -9.46
CA ARG A 258 -1.19 3.92 -8.38
C ARG A 258 0.16 4.52 -8.79
N VAL A 259 0.49 5.67 -8.21
CA VAL A 259 1.71 6.43 -8.55
C VAL A 259 2.84 6.26 -7.55
N SER A 260 2.55 5.74 -6.36
CA SER A 260 3.53 5.48 -5.32
C SER A 260 3.68 3.98 -5.09
N PRO A 261 4.93 3.46 -4.96
CA PRO A 261 5.15 2.06 -4.64
C PRO A 261 4.69 1.74 -3.22
N ARG A 262 4.54 0.44 -2.95
CA ARG A 262 4.07 -0.11 -1.68
C ARG A 262 5.23 -0.69 -0.89
N SER A 263 5.28 -0.40 0.41
CA SER A 263 6.25 -1.00 1.32
C SER A 263 5.58 -1.43 2.62
N ASN A 264 6.16 -2.45 3.25
CA ASN A 264 5.72 -2.88 4.56
C ASN A 264 6.45 -2.10 5.67
N PHE A 265 5.70 -1.29 6.42
CA PHE A 265 6.26 -0.45 7.48
C PHE A 265 6.60 -1.21 8.78
N ALA A 266 6.32 -2.50 8.88
CA ALA A 266 6.84 -3.33 9.97
C ALA A 266 8.38 -3.32 10.03
N VAL A 267 9.05 -3.08 8.90
CA VAL A 267 10.51 -2.95 8.79
C VAL A 267 11.07 -1.78 9.61
N LEU A 268 10.27 -0.75 9.89
CA LEU A 268 10.68 0.41 10.70
C LEU A 268 10.91 0.06 12.18
N GLY A 269 10.40 -1.10 12.63
CA GLY A 269 10.61 -1.59 13.99
C GLY A 269 9.99 -0.70 15.07
N ILE A 270 8.91 -0.01 14.76
CA ILE A 270 8.07 0.77 15.69
C ILE A 270 6.72 0.07 15.88
N SER A 271 5.98 0.43 16.91
CA SER A 271 4.65 -0.15 17.18
C SER A 271 3.73 -0.03 15.94
N PRO A 272 2.94 -1.07 15.62
CA PRO A 272 2.01 -1.07 14.50
C PRO A 272 0.63 -0.54 14.88
#